data_AF-A0A378MB40-F1
#
_entry.id   AF-A0A378MB40-F1
#
_cell.length_a   1.000
_cell.length_b   1.000
_cell.length_c   1.000
_cell.angle_alpha   90.00
_cell.angle_beta   90.00
_cell.angle_gamma   90.00
#
_symmetry.space_group_name_H-M   'P 1'
#
loop_
_entity.id
_entity.type
_entity.pdbx_description
1 polymer ?
#
loop_
_entity_poly.entity_id
_entity_poly.type
_entity_poly.pdbx_seq_one_letter_code
_entity_poly.pdbx_strand_id
1 'polypeptide(L)' 'MYRYQDEFRNQVTISLKAQTKEADDCLVIPVYQGKFLFTMHKTRGIEFPGGKASTVKQRSWLLIGSY' A
#
# COMPACT_ATOMS: atom_id res chain seq x y z
N MET A 1 -1.62 11.68 -12.03
CA MET A 1 -2.64 10.64 -11.81
C MET A 1 -2.43 9.63 -12.91
N TYR A 2 -2.26 8.36 -12.55
CA TYR A 2 -2.01 7.28 -13.50
C TYR A 2 -3.20 6.32 -13.48
N ARG A 3 -3.52 5.72 -14.63
CA ARG A 3 -4.61 4.75 -14.78
C ARG A 3 -4.08 3.48 -15.41
N TYR A 4 -4.51 2.33 -14.89
CA TYR A 4 -4.09 1.00 -15.34
C TYR A 4 -5.19 -0.03 -15.12
N GLN A 5 -5.09 -1.20 -15.75
CA GLN A 5 -5.97 -2.35 -15.51
C GLN A 5 -5.21 -3.45 -14.77
N ASP A 6 -5.65 -3.82 -13.57
CA ASP A 6 -5.02 -4.91 -12.82
C ASP A 6 -5.18 -6.28 -13.51
N GLU A 7 -4.59 -7.32 -12.91
CA GLU A 7 -4.64 -8.70 -13.41
C GLU A 7 -6.06 -9.27 -13.49
N PHE A 8 -7.01 -8.68 -12.76
CA PHE A 8 -8.43 -9.04 -12.75
C PHE A 8 -9.29 -8.12 -13.63
N ARG A 9 -8.66 -7.25 -14.44
CA ARG A 9 -9.28 -6.25 -15.32
C ARG A 9 -10.02 -5.12 -14.60
N ASN A 10 -9.77 -4.91 -13.31
CA ASN A 10 -10.31 -3.75 -12.60
C ASN A 10 -9.53 -2.50 -12.99
N GLN A 11 -10.23 -1.36 -13.08
CA GLN A 11 -9.57 -0.07 -13.29
C GLN A 11 -8.96 0.43 -11.99
N VAL A 12 -7.64 0.63 -11.98
CA VAL A 12 -6.87 1.16 -10.86
C VAL A 12 -6.42 2.58 -11.18
N THR A 13 -6.56 3.47 -10.20
CA THR A 13 -6.06 4.85 -10.28
C THR A 13 -5.02 5.08 -9.20
N ILE A 14 -3.84 5.58 -9.60
CA ILE A 14 -2.76 5.93 -8.68
C ILE A 14 -2.57 7.45 -8.66
N SER A 15 -2.55 8.02 -7.45
CA SER A 15 -2.26 9.43 -7.20
C SER A 15 -1.14 9.55 -6.18
N LEU A 16 -0.10 10.32 -6.52
CA LEU A 16 1.01 10.63 -5.60
C LEU A 16 0.76 11.92 -4.81
N LYS A 17 -0.39 12.56 -5.01
CA LYS A 17 -0.81 13.72 -4.23
C LYS A 17 -1.51 13.24 -2.96
N ALA A 18 -1.22 13.90 -1.84
CA ALA A 18 -1.92 13.67 -0.58
C ALA A 18 -3.45 13.71 -0.80
N GLN A 19 -4.15 12.69 -0.31
CA GLN A 19 -5.59 12.60 -0.36
C GLN A 19 -6.17 13.06 0.97
N THR A 20 -7.26 13.84 0.92
CA THR A 20 -8.00 14.25 2.11
C THR A 20 -9.02 13.22 2.56
N LYS A 21 -9.35 12.26 1.68
CA LYS A 21 -10.25 11.16 1.97
C LYS A 21 -9.53 10.10 2.79
N GLU A 22 -10.27 9.53 3.73
CA GLU A 22 -9.84 8.35 4.48
C GLU A 22 -9.81 7.14 3.55
N ALA A 23 -8.85 6.24 3.79
CA ALA A 23 -8.71 4.98 3.08
C ALA A 23 -9.01 3.82 4.03
N ASP A 24 -9.74 2.82 3.54
CA ASP A 24 -10.10 1.63 4.33
C ASP A 24 -8.92 0.65 4.46
N ASP A 25 -7.99 0.68 3.50
CA ASP A 25 -6.84 -0.21 3.42
C ASP A 25 -5.54 0.59 3.27
N CYS A 26 -4.44 0.01 3.75
CA CYS A 26 -3.09 0.55 3.61
C CYS A 26 -2.13 -0.45 2.97
N LEU A 27 -1.16 0.09 2.24
CA LEU A 27 -0.02 -0.63 1.69
C LEU A 27 1.24 0.15 2.05
N VAL A 28 2.20 -0.52 2.65
CA VAL A 28 3.47 0.07 3.09
C VAL A 28 4.58 -0.47 2.21
N ILE A 29 5.47 0.42 1.73
CA ILE A 29 6.68 0.04 1.00
C ILE A 29 7.88 0.32 1.93
N PRO A 30 8.19 -0.60 2.86
CA PRO A 30 9.25 -0.40 3.84
C PRO A 30 10.64 -0.60 3.23
N VAL A 31 11.58 0.24 3.66
CA VAL A 31 13.01 0.07 3.38
C VAL A 31 13.73 -0.08 4.71
N TYR A 32 14.48 -1.17 4.87
CA TYR A 32 15.32 -1.43 6.04
C TYR A 32 16.73 -1.79 5.58
N GLN A 33 17.73 -1.03 6.05
CA GLN A 33 19.14 -1.21 5.66
C GLN A 33 19.35 -1.25 4.13
N GLY A 34 18.65 -0.38 3.40
CA GLY A 34 18.72 -0.30 1.93
C GLY A 34 18.06 -1.47 1.19
N LYS A 35 17.30 -2.32 1.89
CA LYS A 35 16.60 -3.46 1.31
C LYS A 35 15.08 -3.34 1.52
N PHE A 36 14.31 -3.87 0.59
CA PHE A 36 12.86 -3.96 0.74
C PHE A 36 12.49 -5.07 1.72
N LEU A 37 11.57 -4.77 2.64
CA LEU A 37 10.97 -5.76 3.51
C LEU A 37 9.63 -6.24 2.93
N PHE A 38 9.50 -7.55 2.79
CA PHE A 38 8.27 -8.20 2.34
C PHE A 38 7.68 -9.05 3.46
N THR A 39 6.40 -9.39 3.32
CA THR A 39 5.72 -10.42 4.12
C THR A 39 5.42 -11.63 3.24
N MET A 40 5.19 -12.78 3.90
CA MET A 40 4.67 -13.97 3.25
C MET A 40 3.21 -14.17 3.67
N HIS A 41 2.29 -13.81 2.81
CA HIS A 41 0.87 -14.07 3.03
C HIS A 41 0.56 -15.54 2.75
N LYS A 42 -0.15 -16.21 3.67
CA LYS A 42 -0.41 -17.67 3.63
C LYS A 42 -0.97 -18.17 2.30
N THR A 43 -1.76 -17.36 1.61
CA THR A 43 -2.39 -17.71 0.32
C THR A 43 -1.88 -16.94 -0.89
N ARG A 44 -1.38 -15.71 -0.71
CA ARG A 44 -1.02 -14.80 -1.81
C ARG A 44 0.48 -14.81 -2.12
N GLY A 45 1.28 -15.42 -1.25
CA GLY A 45 2.73 -15.47 -1.39
C GLY A 45 3.40 -14.19 -0.90
N ILE A 46 4.47 -13.79 -1.60
CA ILE A 46 5.31 -12.66 -1.23
C ILE A 46 4.61 -11.35 -1.61
N GLU A 47 4.42 -10.47 -0.65
CA GLU A 47 3.85 -9.15 -0.89
C GLU A 47 4.44 -8.09 0.03
N PHE A 48 4.24 -6.82 -0.32
CA PHE A 48 4.53 -5.74 0.62
C PHE A 48 3.54 -5.78 1.80
N PRO A 49 3.96 -5.41 3.01
CA PRO A 49 3.06 -5.34 4.15
C PRO A 49 1.90 -4.37 3.87
N GLY A 50 0.70 -4.81 4.22
CA GLY A 50 -0.51 -4.01 4.10
C GLY A 50 -1.66 -4.65 4.87
N GLY A 51 -2.81 -3.99 4.88
CA GLY A 51 -3.98 -4.53 5.53
C GLY A 51 -5.10 -3.51 5.69
N LYS A 52 -6.22 -4.01 6.22
CA LYS A 52 -7.38 -3.19 6.52
C LYS A 52 -7.15 -2.38 7.78
N ALA A 53 -7.48 -1.09 7.75
CA ALA A 53 -7.42 -0.24 8.94
C ALA A 53 -8.50 -0.69 9.95
N SER A 54 -8.08 -1.10 11.15
CA SER A 54 -9.00 -1.37 12.27
C SER A 54 -9.15 -0.10 13.12
N THR A 55 -10.26 0.63 12.92
CA THR A 55 -10.83 1.73 13.73
C THR A 55 -9.97 2.99 13.91
N VAL A 56 -8.64 2.93 13.80
CA VAL A 56 -7.75 4.10 13.76
C VAL A 56 -7.49 4.46 12.30
N LYS A 57 -8.25 5.43 11.82
CA LYS A 57 -8.23 6.00 10.47
C LYS A 57 -6.82 6.44 10.07
N GLN A 58 -6.24 5.81 9.07
CA GLN A 58 -4.99 6.30 8.47
C GLN A 58 -5.32 7.35 7.41
N ARG A 59 -4.75 8.55 7.59
CA ARG A 59 -4.60 9.49 6.47
C ARG A 59 -3.74 8.80 5.42
N SER A 60 -4.14 8.87 4.15
CA SER A 60 -3.42 8.23 3.05
C SER A 60 -1.99 8.79 2.96
N TRP A 61 -1.03 8.03 3.49
CA TRP A 61 0.39 8.31 3.41
C TRP A 61 1.08 7.09 2.81
N LEU A 62 1.73 7.28 1.67
CA LEU A 62 2.80 6.38 1.27
C LEU A 62 3.97 6.65 2.24
N LEU A 63 4.04 5.92 3.35
CA LEU A 63 5.13 6.03 4.30
C LEU A 63 6.35 5.31 3.74
N ILE A 64 7.22 6.05 3.07
CA ILE A 64 8.59 5.61 2.79
C ILE A 64 9.40 5.91 4.06
N GLY A 65 9.38 4.97 5.00
CA GLY A 65 10.24 5.00 6.18
C GLY A 65 11.57 4.32 5.88
N SER A 66 12.68 5.00 6.16
CA SER A 66 13.96 4.35 6.48
C SER A 66 14.01 4.20 8.00
N TYR A 67 14.13 2.97 8.49
CA TYR A 67 14.48 2.67 9.88
C TYR A 67 15.97 2.42 10.02
#